data_AF-A0A2H3CRW8-F1
#
_entry.id   AF-A0A2H3CRW8-F1
#
_cell.length_a   1.000
_cell.length_b   1.000
_cell.length_c   1.000
_cell.angle_alpha   90.00
_cell.angle_beta   90.00
_cell.angle_gamma   90.00
#
_symmetry.space_group_name_H-M   'P 1'
#
loop_
_entity.id
_entity.type
_entity.pdbx_description
1 polymer ?
#
loop_
_entity_poly.entity_id
_entity_poly.type
_entity_poly.pdbx_seq_one_letter_code
_entity_poly.pdbx_strand_id
1 'polypeptide(L)'
;MNPVDLTNCRSHQSYYTVLSRSTSAEGTVLLPDFTDPHLTAFDPKKIQGRCSGHLRQEFHELELLDHITLMLYKGTLSMKVHGDCRYELISRFQLQYRKSFVPPLVEESIKWSLIDLMQPTECSTFEWDV
;
A
#
# COMPACT_ATOMS: atom_id res chain seq x y z
N MET A 1 15.34 17.32 -16.91
CA MET A 1 15.26 16.02 -17.58
C MET A 1 15.87 14.97 -16.65
N ASN A 2 15.14 13.89 -16.36
CA ASN A 2 15.50 12.82 -15.44
C ASN A 2 15.58 11.49 -16.23
N PRO A 3 16.79 11.01 -16.56
CA PRO A 3 16.96 9.71 -17.20
C PRO A 3 16.72 8.58 -16.19
N VAL A 4 15.88 7.61 -16.55
CA VAL A 4 15.44 6.52 -15.68
C VAL A 4 15.68 5.19 -16.36
N ASP A 5 16.47 4.32 -15.72
CA ASP A 5 16.67 2.93 -16.14
C ASP A 5 15.73 2.00 -15.35
N LEU A 6 14.81 1.33 -16.06
CA LEU A 6 13.86 0.36 -15.49
C LEU A 6 14.26 -1.10 -15.73
N THR A 7 15.35 -1.35 -16.47
CA THR A 7 15.79 -2.71 -16.84
C THR A 7 16.21 -3.50 -15.59
N ASN A 8 16.97 -2.84 -14.70
CA ASN A 8 17.49 -3.42 -13.46
C ASN A 8 16.49 -3.40 -12.29
N CYS A 9 15.32 -2.81 -12.47
CA CYS A 9 14.32 -2.73 -11.41
C CYS A 9 13.62 -4.08 -11.23
N ARG A 10 13.82 -4.73 -10.08
CA ARG A 10 13.32 -6.11 -9.82
C ARG A 10 11.88 -6.21 -9.35
N SER A 11 11.29 -5.13 -8.83
CA SER A 11 9.96 -5.14 -8.19
C SER A 11 9.13 -3.92 -8.55
N HIS A 12 7.83 -3.98 -8.23
CA HIS A 12 6.93 -2.83 -8.34
C HIS A 12 7.44 -1.63 -7.54
N GLN A 13 7.99 -1.86 -6.33
CA GLN A 13 8.47 -0.80 -5.46
C GLN A 13 9.69 -0.09 -6.04
N SER A 14 10.61 -0.81 -6.72
CA SER A 14 11.75 -0.15 -7.37
C SER A 14 11.31 0.68 -8.57
N TYR A 15 10.32 0.22 -9.35
CA TYR A 15 9.68 1.03 -10.40
C TYR A 15 9.11 2.33 -9.82
N TYR A 16 8.28 2.22 -8.78
CA TYR A 16 7.70 3.38 -8.12
C TYR A 16 8.75 4.34 -7.56
N THR A 17 9.81 3.81 -6.92
CA THR A 17 10.85 4.62 -6.28
C THR A 17 11.62 5.45 -7.30
N VAL A 18 12.05 4.83 -8.41
CA VAL A 18 12.82 5.53 -9.43
C VAL A 18 11.96 6.55 -10.18
N LEU A 19 10.70 6.19 -10.50
CA LEU A 19 9.77 7.10 -11.17
C LEU A 19 9.38 8.29 -10.28
N SER A 20 9.18 8.08 -8.98
CA SER A 20 8.81 9.12 -8.02
C SER A 20 9.89 10.18 -7.77
N ARG A 21 11.13 9.94 -8.23
CA ARG A 21 12.18 10.97 -8.23
C ARG A 21 11.98 12.03 -9.33
N SER A 22 11.08 11.78 -10.26
CA SER A 22 10.79 12.70 -11.35
C SER A 22 9.76 13.75 -10.93
N THR A 23 9.96 14.99 -11.35
CA THR A 23 9.04 16.10 -11.04
C THR A 23 7.86 16.19 -12.01
N SER A 24 7.98 15.63 -13.21
CA SER A 24 6.93 15.57 -14.22
C SER A 24 7.18 14.45 -15.24
N ALA A 25 6.12 13.99 -15.90
CA ALA A 25 6.23 12.99 -16.96
C ALA A 25 7.04 13.50 -18.16
N GLU A 26 6.81 14.75 -18.59
CA GLU A 26 7.58 15.39 -19.68
C GLU A 26 9.07 15.49 -19.36
N GLY A 27 9.40 15.74 -18.09
CA GLY A 27 10.77 15.77 -17.62
C GLY A 27 11.43 14.39 -17.48
N THR A 28 10.73 13.27 -17.71
CA THR A 28 11.23 11.91 -17.48
C THR A 28 11.52 11.20 -18.79
N VAL A 29 12.70 10.60 -18.91
CA VAL A 29 13.06 9.78 -20.07
C VAL A 29 13.43 8.37 -19.63
N LEU A 30 12.71 7.39 -20.17
CA LEU A 30 12.98 5.98 -19.95
C LEU A 30 14.13 5.54 -20.87
N LEU A 31 15.17 4.98 -20.28
CA LEU A 31 16.30 4.43 -21.03
C LEU A 31 15.90 3.08 -21.64
N PRO A 32 16.11 2.88 -22.95
CA PRO A 32 15.87 1.60 -23.58
C PRO A 32 16.91 0.57 -23.14
N ASP A 33 16.63 -0.70 -23.35
CA ASP A 33 17.64 -1.74 -23.24
C ASP A 33 18.61 -1.60 -24.43
N PHE A 34 19.88 -1.33 -24.15
CA PHE A 34 20.92 -1.19 -25.17
C PHE A 34 21.46 -2.54 -25.65
N THR A 35 21.07 -3.65 -25.01
CA THR A 35 21.49 -5.01 -25.37
C THR A 35 20.55 -5.68 -26.38
N ASP A 36 19.27 -5.32 -26.38
CA ASP A 36 18.28 -5.79 -27.36
C ASP A 36 17.34 -4.64 -27.78
N PRO A 37 17.44 -4.12 -29.01
CA PRO A 37 16.59 -3.04 -29.51
C PRO A 37 15.12 -3.44 -29.71
N HIS A 38 14.78 -4.72 -29.63
CA HIS A 38 13.38 -5.20 -29.65
C HIS A 38 12.75 -5.28 -28.26
N LEU A 39 13.52 -5.12 -27.19
CA LEU A 39 13.00 -5.13 -25.82
C LEU A 39 12.35 -3.78 -25.48
N THR A 40 11.21 -3.83 -24.81
CA THR A 40 10.56 -2.62 -24.29
C THR A 40 11.39 -2.02 -23.16
N ALA A 41 11.44 -0.69 -23.06
CA ALA A 41 12.16 0.03 -22.00
C ALA A 41 11.68 -0.29 -20.57
N PHE A 42 10.55 -1.00 -20.43
CA PHE A 42 10.00 -1.43 -19.16
C PHE A 42 9.19 -2.72 -19.31
N ASP A 43 8.98 -3.43 -18.21
CA ASP A 43 8.12 -4.61 -18.13
C ASP A 43 6.75 -4.22 -17.52
N PRO A 44 5.65 -4.25 -18.30
CA PRO A 44 4.32 -3.92 -17.79
C PRO A 44 3.87 -4.79 -16.62
N LYS A 45 4.34 -6.04 -16.51
CA LYS A 45 3.92 -6.97 -15.44
C LYS A 45 4.41 -6.52 -14.06
N LYS A 46 5.51 -5.76 -14.00
CA LYS A 46 6.01 -5.18 -12.74
C LYS A 46 5.12 -4.05 -12.21
N ILE A 47 4.25 -3.50 -13.06
CA ILE A 47 3.24 -2.48 -12.70
C ILE A 47 1.86 -3.14 -12.60
N GLN A 48 1.56 -4.08 -13.49
CA GLN A 48 0.29 -4.76 -13.67
C GLN A 48 0.36 -6.18 -13.09
N GLY A 49 0.33 -6.29 -11.76
CA GLY A 49 0.55 -7.59 -11.08
C GLY A 49 -0.26 -7.82 -9.81
N ARG A 50 -1.18 -6.91 -9.46
CA ARG A 50 -1.77 -6.75 -8.12
C ARG A 50 -0.73 -6.41 -7.06
N CYS A 51 -1.20 -5.78 -5.99
CA CYS A 51 -0.38 -5.43 -4.84
C CYS A 51 0.07 -6.70 -4.09
N SER A 52 1.30 -6.72 -3.54
CA SER A 52 1.74 -7.83 -2.69
C SER A 52 0.83 -7.95 -1.46
N GLY A 53 0.69 -9.15 -0.91
CA GLY A 53 -0.21 -9.37 0.24
C GLY A 53 0.12 -8.46 1.42
N HIS A 54 1.42 -8.26 1.69
CA HIS A 54 1.89 -7.39 2.76
C HIS A 54 1.59 -5.90 2.51
N LEU A 55 1.92 -5.38 1.32
CA LEU A 55 1.67 -3.97 0.99
C LEU A 55 0.16 -3.68 0.94
N ARG A 56 -0.65 -4.64 0.48
CA ARG A 56 -2.10 -4.54 0.52
C ARG A 56 -2.62 -4.48 1.95
N GLN A 57 -2.07 -5.29 2.86
CA GLN A 57 -2.41 -5.26 4.27
C GLN A 57 -2.03 -3.92 4.92
N GLU A 58 -0.89 -3.35 4.56
CA GLU A 58 -0.50 -2.01 5.00
C GLU A 58 -1.50 -0.93 4.55
N PHE A 59 -1.97 -0.98 3.29
CA PHE A 59 -3.03 -0.08 2.82
C PHE A 59 -4.34 -0.27 3.59
N HIS A 60 -4.78 -1.51 3.85
CA HIS A 60 -5.98 -1.74 4.64
C HIS A 60 -5.87 -1.13 6.04
N GLU A 61 -4.71 -1.26 6.67
CA GLU A 61 -4.45 -0.69 8.00
C GLU A 61 -4.50 0.84 7.96
N LEU A 62 -3.91 1.47 6.94
CA LEU A 62 -3.96 2.93 6.76
C LEU A 62 -5.38 3.45 6.55
N GLU A 63 -6.17 2.80 5.69
CA GLU A 63 -7.58 3.14 5.45
C GLU A 63 -8.42 3.03 6.73
N LEU A 64 -8.19 1.99 7.54
CA LEU A 64 -8.90 1.82 8.79
C LEU A 64 -8.48 2.86 9.82
N LEU A 65 -7.20 3.18 9.91
CA LEU A 65 -6.68 4.23 10.80
C LEU A 65 -7.25 5.60 10.43
N ASP A 66 -7.29 5.95 9.14
CA ASP A 66 -7.91 7.20 8.68
C ASP A 66 -9.38 7.30 9.10
N HIS A 67 -10.12 6.19 8.93
CA HIS A 67 -11.51 6.12 9.39
C HIS A 67 -11.66 6.29 10.90
N ILE A 68 -10.79 5.66 11.69
CA ILE A 68 -10.76 5.81 13.15
C ILE A 68 -10.49 7.28 13.52
N THR A 69 -9.52 7.92 12.86
CA THR A 69 -9.22 9.34 13.06
C THR A 69 -10.41 10.24 12.72
N LEU A 70 -11.14 9.93 11.64
CA LEU A 70 -12.37 10.63 11.29
C LEU A 70 -13.46 10.48 12.37
N MET A 71 -13.64 9.27 12.91
CA MET A 71 -14.61 9.02 13.99
C MET A 71 -14.21 9.72 15.29
N LEU A 72 -12.93 9.76 15.62
CA LEU A 72 -12.39 10.51 16.76
C LEU A 72 -12.70 11.99 16.61
N TYR A 73 -12.39 12.57 15.45
CA TYR A 73 -12.67 13.97 15.15
C TYR A 73 -14.17 14.30 15.27
N LYS A 74 -15.04 13.40 14.80
CA LYS A 74 -16.50 13.56 14.90
C LYS A 74 -17.06 13.26 16.30
N GLY A 75 -16.24 12.76 17.23
CA GLY A 75 -16.69 12.33 18.56
C GLY A 75 -17.63 11.12 18.54
N THR A 76 -17.60 10.30 17.48
CA THR A 76 -18.47 9.12 17.32
C THR A 76 -17.77 7.80 17.64
N LEU A 77 -16.45 7.83 17.89
CA LEU A 77 -15.71 6.64 18.27
C LEU A 77 -16.07 6.21 19.70
N SER A 78 -16.31 4.90 19.89
CA SER A 78 -16.50 4.34 21.23
C SER A 78 -15.26 4.53 22.10
N MET A 79 -15.45 4.93 23.36
CA MET A 79 -14.38 5.04 24.38
C MET A 79 -13.60 3.74 24.62
N LYS A 80 -14.16 2.59 24.21
CA LYS A 80 -13.49 1.28 24.30
C LYS A 80 -12.40 1.09 23.25
N VAL A 81 -12.37 1.91 22.20
CA VAL A 81 -11.38 1.86 21.14
C VAL A 81 -10.30 2.90 21.43
N HIS A 82 -9.21 2.44 22.04
CA HIS A 82 -7.99 3.20 22.26
C HIS A 82 -6.78 2.27 22.05
N GLY A 83 -5.58 2.80 21.94
CA GLY A 83 -4.36 2.01 21.81
C GLY A 83 -3.17 2.91 21.51
N ASP A 84 -2.01 2.55 22.03
CA ASP A 84 -0.79 3.37 21.90
C ASP A 84 -0.07 3.07 20.58
N CYS A 85 -0.31 1.90 20.00
CA CYS A 85 0.28 1.44 18.76
C CYS A 85 -0.79 1.10 17.70
N ARG A 86 -0.41 1.18 16.42
CA ARG A 86 -1.26 0.82 15.27
C ARG A 86 -2.00 -0.50 15.46
N TYR A 87 -1.26 -1.56 15.78
CA TYR A 87 -1.82 -2.90 15.95
C TYR A 87 -2.91 -2.95 17.02
N GLU A 88 -2.64 -2.35 18.19
CA GLU A 88 -3.57 -2.37 19.32
C GLU A 88 -4.85 -1.60 19.01
N LEU A 89 -4.72 -0.40 18.43
CA LEU A 89 -5.85 0.45 18.07
C LEU A 89 -6.76 -0.23 17.05
N ILE A 90 -6.18 -0.81 16.00
CA ILE A 90 -6.90 -1.57 14.97
C ILE A 90 -7.59 -2.80 15.57
N SER A 91 -6.89 -3.56 16.40
CA SER A 91 -7.43 -4.77 17.04
C SER A 91 -8.63 -4.44 17.93
N ARG A 92 -8.54 -3.38 18.75
CA ARG A 92 -9.67 -2.92 19.57
C ARG A 92 -10.84 -2.41 18.72
N PHE A 93 -10.56 -1.69 17.63
CA PHE A 93 -11.60 -1.27 16.70
C PHE A 93 -12.35 -2.46 16.10
N GLN A 94 -11.61 -3.45 15.58
CA GLN A 94 -12.18 -4.66 14.99
C GLN A 94 -13.00 -5.47 16.01
N LEU A 95 -12.60 -5.49 17.28
CA LEU A 95 -13.36 -6.15 18.36
C LEU A 95 -14.70 -5.45 18.62
N GLN A 96 -14.75 -4.13 18.51
CA GLN A 96 -15.95 -3.33 18.76
C GLN A 96 -16.91 -3.26 17.54
N TYR A 97 -16.37 -3.17 16.32
CA TYR A 97 -17.14 -2.88 15.09
C TYR A 97 -17.16 -4.02 14.06
N ARG A 98 -16.49 -5.15 14.36
CA ARG A 98 -16.28 -6.37 13.53
C ARG A 98 -15.08 -6.29 12.59
N LYS A 99 -14.41 -7.43 12.41
CA LYS A 99 -13.28 -7.64 11.49
C LYS A 99 -13.61 -7.41 10.01
N SER A 100 -14.86 -7.61 9.63
CA SER A 100 -15.34 -7.43 8.26
C SER A 100 -15.77 -6.01 7.93
N PHE A 101 -15.64 -5.06 8.88
CA PHE A 101 -15.97 -3.67 8.63
C PHE A 101 -15.02 -3.09 7.58
N VAL A 102 -15.58 -2.44 6.56
CA VAL A 102 -14.84 -1.73 5.51
C VAL A 102 -15.32 -0.27 5.54
N PRO A 103 -14.42 0.71 5.71
CA PRO A 103 -14.79 2.12 5.62
C PRO A 103 -15.47 2.48 4.29
N PRO A 104 -16.39 3.45 4.26
CA PRO A 104 -17.14 3.79 3.03
C PRO A 104 -16.30 4.34 1.89
N LEU A 105 -15.15 4.96 2.21
CA LEU A 105 -14.30 5.66 1.25
C LEU A 105 -13.15 4.80 0.71
N VAL A 106 -13.04 3.53 1.12
CA VAL A 106 -11.98 2.64 0.64
C VAL A 106 -12.13 2.41 -0.85
N GLU A 107 -11.02 2.55 -1.58
CA GLU A 107 -10.92 2.27 -3.02
C GLU A 107 -11.24 0.81 -3.35
N GLU A 108 -12.01 0.58 -4.42
CA GLU A 108 -12.52 -0.75 -4.78
C GLU A 108 -11.39 -1.78 -4.98
N SER A 109 -10.24 -1.35 -5.50
CA SER A 109 -9.08 -2.20 -5.74
C SER A 109 -8.42 -2.77 -4.47
N ILE A 110 -8.66 -2.16 -3.32
CA ILE A 110 -8.11 -2.55 -2.01
C ILE A 110 -9.20 -2.86 -0.98
N LYS A 111 -10.46 -3.01 -1.39
CA LYS A 111 -11.50 -3.47 -0.45
C LYS A 111 -11.23 -4.91 -0.01
N TRP A 112 -11.50 -5.17 1.26
CA TRP A 112 -11.47 -6.52 1.83
C TRP A 112 -12.89 -7.09 1.98
N SER A 113 -12.97 -8.41 2.10
CA SER A 113 -14.25 -9.13 2.16
C SER A 113 -14.20 -10.24 3.21
N LEU A 114 -15.31 -10.93 3.43
CA LEU A 114 -15.36 -12.07 4.35
C LEU A 114 -14.46 -13.24 3.93
N ILE A 115 -14.09 -13.32 2.65
CA ILE A 115 -13.20 -14.35 2.10
C ILE A 115 -11.73 -13.97 2.33
N ASP A 116 -11.44 -12.68 2.44
CA ASP A 116 -10.10 -12.12 2.51
C ASP A 116 -10.10 -11.00 3.54
N LEU A 117 -10.08 -11.40 4.81
CA LEU A 117 -10.21 -10.49 5.95
C LEU A 117 -8.88 -9.82 6.25
N MET A 118 -8.96 -8.54 6.60
CA MET A 118 -7.81 -7.78 7.08
C MET A 118 -7.23 -8.40 8.37
N GLN A 119 -5.94 -8.73 8.34
CA GLN A 119 -5.22 -9.31 9.48
C GLN A 119 -4.14 -8.33 9.98
N PRO A 120 -4.37 -7.61 11.09
CA PRO A 120 -3.41 -6.63 11.57
C PRO A 120 -2.04 -7.31 11.82
N THR A 121 -1.00 -6.74 11.23
CA THR A 121 0.36 -7.28 11.35
C THR A 121 0.98 -6.81 12.66
N GLU A 122 1.46 -7.75 13.47
CA GLU A 122 2.20 -7.41 14.69
C GLU A 122 3.58 -6.86 14.32
N CYS A 123 4.03 -5.79 14.98
CA CYS A 123 5.27 -5.09 14.60
C CYS A 123 6.54 -5.94 14.80
N SER A 124 6.44 -7.02 15.59
CA SER A 124 7.53 -7.93 15.95
C SER A 124 7.91 -8.93 14.86
N THR A 125 7.10 -9.11 13.82
CA THR A 125 7.33 -10.10 12.75
C THR A 125 7.93 -9.52 11.47
N PHE A 126 8.34 -8.25 11.50
CA PHE A 126 8.91 -7.60 10.32
C PHE A 126 10.39 -7.97 10.17
N GLU A 127 10.68 -9.05 9.45
CA GLU A 127 12.01 -9.26 8.88
C GLU A 127 12.15 -8.31 7.68
N TRP A 128 13.10 -7.37 7.77
CA TRP A 128 13.49 -6.60 6.61
C TRP A 128 14.26 -7.54 5.67
N ASP A 129 13.64 -7.95 4.57
CA ASP A 129 14.36 -8.56 3.46
C ASP A 129 15.27 -7.47 2.85
N VAL A 130 16.54 -7.46 3.28
CA VAL A 130 17.61 -6.58 2.76
C VAL A 130 18.27 -7.21 1.53
#